data_AF-A0AA87YUP4-F1
#
_entry.id   AF-A0AA87YUP4-F1
#
_cell.length_a   1.000
_cell.length_b   1.000
_cell.length_c   1.000
_cell.angle_alpha   90.00
_cell.angle_beta   90.00
_cell.angle_gamma   90.00
#
_symmetry.space_group_name_H-M   'P 1'
#
loop_
_entity.id
_entity.type
_entity.pdbx_description
1 polymer ?
#
loop_
_entity_poly.entity_id
_entity_poly.type
_entity_poly.pdbx_seq_one_letter_code
_entity_poly.pdbx_strand_id
1 'polypeptide(L)'
;MYNGAGPDGSVSRGICKERSEACWVKLSFLYPASTGRNIDEVIRVLDSLHKAAEYKVATPANWKPGDPVVISPSVSLDEAKRMFPCGFKTVDLPSKKDYLRFTNV
;
A
#
# COMPACT_ATOMS: atom_id res chain seq x y z
N MET A 1 -26.87 12.87 -7.61
CA MET A 1 -27.80 13.73 -8.37
C MET A 1 -28.95 14.07 -7.42
N TYR A 2 -28.77 15.08 -6.57
CA TYR A 2 -29.88 15.65 -5.79
C TYR A 2 -29.94 17.13 -6.17
N ASN A 3 -31.06 17.54 -6.76
CA ASN A 3 -31.32 18.92 -7.16
C ASN A 3 -31.94 19.64 -5.97
N GLY A 4 -31.15 20.42 -5.24
CA GLY A 4 -31.64 21.41 -4.28
C GLY A 4 -31.28 22.80 -4.80
N ALA A 5 -32.28 23.57 -5.22
CA ALA A 5 -32.10 24.98 -5.61
C ALA A 5 -32.18 25.86 -4.36
N GLY A 6 -31.19 26.72 -4.14
CA GLY A 6 -31.26 27.79 -3.15
C GLY A 6 -32.28 28.87 -3.57
N PRO A 7 -32.82 29.64 -2.63
CA PRO A 7 -33.86 30.66 -2.88
C PRO A 7 -33.41 31.86 -3.74
N ASP A 8 -32.15 31.90 -4.17
CA ASP A 8 -31.52 32.98 -4.95
C ASP A 8 -31.16 32.57 -6.39
N GLY A 9 -31.45 31.33 -6.80
CA GLY A 9 -31.23 30.85 -8.17
C GLY A 9 -29.75 30.72 -8.58
N SER A 10 -28.80 30.78 -7.63
CA SER A 10 -27.38 30.61 -7.93
C SER A 10 -27.00 29.11 -7.95
N VAL A 11 -26.67 28.59 -9.14
CA VAL A 11 -26.20 27.20 -9.29
C VAL A 11 -24.70 27.15 -9.01
N SER A 12 -24.33 26.98 -7.74
CA SER A 12 -22.95 26.75 -7.32
C SER A 12 -22.48 25.35 -7.75
N ARG A 13 -21.98 25.22 -8.98
CA ARG A 13 -21.24 24.02 -9.41
C ARG A 13 -19.86 24.02 -8.77
N GLY A 14 -19.79 23.62 -7.52
CA GLY A 14 -18.53 23.35 -6.82
C GLY A 14 -18.49 21.91 -6.35
N ILE A 15 -18.19 20.95 -7.24
CA ILE A 15 -17.62 19.68 -6.78
C ILE A 15 -16.13 19.94 -6.62
N CYS A 16 -15.75 20.59 -5.52
CA CYS A 16 -14.40 20.45 -5.01
C CYS A 16 -14.39 19.08 -4.34
N LYS A 17 -14.03 18.03 -5.08
CA LYS A 17 -13.74 16.73 -4.49
C LYS A 17 -12.48 16.95 -3.66
N GLU A 18 -12.68 17.21 -2.38
CA GLU A 18 -11.64 17.35 -1.37
C GLU A 18 -10.93 15.99 -1.27
N ARG A 19 -9.99 15.77 -2.20
CA ARG A 19 -9.08 14.64 -2.15
C ARG A 19 -8.09 15.01 -1.07
N SER A 20 -8.46 14.72 0.18
CA SER A 20 -7.57 14.82 1.32
C SER A 20 -6.46 13.79 1.17
N GLU A 21 -5.43 14.15 0.40
CA GLU A 21 -4.13 13.50 0.50
C GLU A 21 -3.58 13.91 1.87
N ALA A 22 -3.98 13.20 2.92
CA ALA A 22 -3.51 13.43 4.28
C ALA A 22 -1.98 13.38 4.28
N CYS A 23 -1.35 14.52 4.58
CA CYS A 23 0.11 14.63 4.71
C CYS A 23 0.54 14.01 6.05
N TRP A 24 0.51 12.68 6.11
CA TRP A 24 1.07 11.93 7.23
C TRP A 24 2.42 11.35 6.84
N VAL A 25 3.36 11.39 7.79
CA VAL A 25 4.73 10.90 7.60
C VAL A 25 4.71 9.38 7.45
N LYS A 26 5.08 8.87 6.27
CA LYS A 26 5.12 7.42 5.97
C LYS A 26 6.35 6.73 6.56
N LEU A 27 7.48 7.41 6.57
CA LEU A 27 8.79 6.88 6.94
C LEU A 27 9.72 8.03 7.36
N SER A 28 10.59 7.78 8.33
CA SER A 28 11.67 8.70 8.71
C SER A 28 12.99 7.94 8.89
N PHE A 29 14.08 8.59 8.51
CA PHE A 29 15.44 8.11 8.74
C PHE A 29 16.19 9.12 9.61
N LEU A 30 16.87 8.63 10.65
CA LEU A 30 17.71 9.44 11.51
C LEU A 30 19.15 8.96 11.41
N TYR A 31 20.00 9.73 10.73
CA TYR A 31 21.43 9.48 10.60
C TYR A 31 22.22 10.66 11.19
N PRO A 32 23.28 10.41 11.99
CA PRO A 32 24.16 11.47 12.50
C PRO A 32 25.01 12.06 11.36
N ALA A 33 25.58 13.25 11.57
CA ALA A 33 26.42 13.93 10.58
C ALA A 33 27.67 13.13 10.16
N SER A 34 28.12 12.20 11.00
CA SER A 34 29.26 11.32 10.74
C SER A 34 28.96 10.16 9.79
N THR A 35 27.68 9.88 9.49
CA THR A 35 27.27 8.73 8.68
C THR A 35 26.54 9.18 7.43
N GLY A 36 27.10 8.87 6.26
CA GLY A 36 26.47 9.12 4.96
C GLY A 36 25.15 8.34 4.82
N ARG A 37 24.18 8.93 4.11
CA ARG A 37 22.89 8.27 3.81
C ARG A 37 23.08 7.23 2.72
N ASN A 38 22.41 6.09 2.87
CA ASN A 38 22.30 5.11 1.80
C ASN A 38 21.14 5.49 0.88
N ILE A 39 21.44 5.95 -0.34
CA ILE A 39 20.42 6.40 -1.31
C ILE A 39 19.69 5.21 -1.95
N ASP A 40 20.37 4.07 -2.13
CA ASP A 40 19.73 2.86 -2.67
C ASP A 40 18.59 2.40 -1.76
N GLU A 41 18.77 2.54 -0.44
CA GLU A 41 17.73 2.22 0.55
C GLU A 41 16.54 3.19 0.45
N VAL A 42 16.79 4.48 0.22
CA VAL A 42 15.73 5.47 0.05
C VAL A 42 14.87 5.16 -1.17
N ILE A 43 15.49 4.81 -2.30
CA ILE A 43 14.77 4.43 -3.53
C ILE A 43 13.99 3.12 -3.30
N ARG A 44 14.62 2.12 -2.69
CA ARG A 44 13.98 0.83 -2.38
C ARG A 44 12.74 0.99 -1.51
N VAL A 45 12.79 1.83 -0.47
CA VAL A 45 11.64 2.03 0.41
C VAL A 45 10.56 2.87 -0.26
N LEU A 46 10.93 3.84 -1.12
CA LEU A 46 9.96 4.58 -1.93
C LEU A 46 9.14 3.64 -2.82
N ASP A 47 9.80 2.71 -3.53
CA ASP A 47 9.13 1.72 -4.37
C ASP A 47 8.23 0.80 -3.54
N SER A 48 8.70 0.39 -2.36
CA SER A 48 7.91 -0.41 -1.41
C SER A 48 6.65 0.33 -0.96
N LEU A 49 6.74 1.63 -0.66
CA LEU A 49 5.60 2.44 -0.21
C LEU A 49 4.56 2.62 -1.32
N HIS A 50 4.98 2.86 -2.55
CA HIS A 50 4.08 2.90 -3.69
C HIS A 50 3.38 1.56 -3.90
N LYS A 51 4.14 0.45 -3.84
CA LYS A 51 3.57 -0.89 -4.03
C LYS A 51 2.57 -1.28 -2.96
N ALA A 52 2.84 -0.93 -1.70
CA ALA A 52 1.92 -1.14 -0.58
C ALA A 52 0.68 -0.22 -0.62
N ALA A 53 0.76 0.92 -1.31
CA ALA A 53 -0.38 1.82 -1.49
C ALA A 53 -1.32 1.34 -2.61
N GLU A 54 -0.77 0.80 -3.70
CA GLU A 54 -1.55 0.28 -4.83
C GLU A 54 -2.14 -1.10 -4.54
N TYR A 55 -1.35 -1.98 -3.94
CA TYR A 55 -1.72 -3.36 -3.66
C TYR A 55 -1.73 -3.57 -2.15
N LYS A 56 -2.68 -4.35 -1.62
CA LYS A 56 -2.76 -4.72 -0.19
C LYS A 56 -1.67 -5.75 0.20
N VAL A 57 -0.41 -5.42 -0.11
CA VAL A 57 0.78 -6.27 0.04
C VAL A 57 1.82 -5.59 0.93
N ALA A 58 2.72 -6.39 1.48
CA ALA A 58 3.86 -5.96 2.26
C ALA A 58 5.15 -6.54 1.64
N THR A 59 6.21 -5.75 1.61
CA THR A 59 7.52 -6.21 1.14
C THR A 59 8.27 -6.92 2.27
N PRO A 60 8.86 -8.11 2.03
CA PRO A 60 9.62 -8.82 3.05
C PRO A 60 10.98 -8.16 3.35
N ALA A 61 11.69 -8.67 4.35
CA ALA A 61 13.03 -8.19 4.71
C ALA A 61 13.99 -8.29 3.51
N ASN A 62 14.82 -7.25 3.32
CA ASN A 62 15.77 -7.12 2.21
C ASN A 62 15.16 -7.24 0.80
N TRP A 63 13.85 -7.00 0.65
CA TRP A 63 13.16 -7.04 -0.63
C TRP A 63 13.76 -6.07 -1.64
N LYS A 64 13.96 -6.54 -2.88
CA LYS A 64 14.32 -5.74 -4.04
C LYS A 64 13.19 -5.72 -5.09
N PRO A 65 13.14 -4.71 -5.96
CA PRO A 65 12.21 -4.71 -7.08
C PRO A 65 12.33 -5.99 -7.92
N GLY A 66 11.21 -6.71 -8.07
CA GLY A 66 11.14 -8.00 -8.77
C GLY A 66 11.10 -9.23 -7.84
N ASP A 67 11.43 -9.06 -6.55
CA ASP A 67 11.27 -10.13 -5.56
C ASP A 67 9.79 -10.31 -5.15
N PRO A 68 9.40 -11.53 -4.73
CA PRO A 68 8.04 -11.80 -4.28
C PRO A 68 7.67 -10.97 -3.05
N VAL A 69 6.42 -10.49 -3.03
CA VAL A 69 5.84 -9.75 -1.91
C VAL A 69 4.91 -10.64 -1.08
N VAL A 70 4.60 -10.20 0.13
CA VAL A 70 3.72 -10.92 1.06
C VAL A 70 2.33 -10.29 1.06
N ILE A 71 1.28 -11.09 1.04
CA ILE A 71 -0.09 -10.60 1.15
C ILE A 71 -0.37 -10.24 2.62
N SER A 72 -0.94 -9.04 2.86
CA SER A 72 -1.27 -8.61 4.22
C SER A 72 -2.18 -9.64 4.93
N PRO A 73 -1.91 -10.00 6.20
CA PRO A 73 -2.69 -11.00 6.93
C PRO A 73 -4.15 -10.58 7.15
N SER A 74 -4.47 -9.28 7.01
CA SER A 74 -5.84 -8.77 7.11
C SER A 74 -6.73 -9.17 5.94
N VAL A 75 -6.16 -9.63 4.82
CA VAL A 75 -6.91 -10.04 3.62
C VAL A 75 -7.35 -11.50 3.77
N SER A 76 -8.65 -11.76 3.62
CA SER A 76 -9.20 -13.12 3.66
C SER A 76 -8.74 -13.96 2.46
N LEU A 77 -8.86 -15.29 2.55
CA LEU A 77 -8.42 -16.18 1.47
C LEU A 77 -9.18 -15.95 0.16
N ASP A 78 -10.49 -15.71 0.25
CA ASP A 78 -11.34 -15.48 -0.92
C ASP A 78 -11.06 -14.13 -1.57
N GLU A 79 -10.81 -13.09 -0.77
CA GLU A 79 -10.40 -11.79 -1.28
C GLU A 79 -9.03 -11.87 -1.95
N ALA A 80 -8.08 -12.60 -1.35
CA ALA A 80 -6.75 -12.81 -1.94
C ALA A 80 -6.82 -13.53 -3.29
N LYS A 81 -7.64 -14.58 -3.41
CA LYS A 81 -7.83 -15.30 -4.70
C LYS A 81 -8.41 -14.39 -5.79
N ARG A 82 -9.30 -13.47 -5.42
CA ARG A 82 -9.90 -12.51 -6.36
C ARG A 82 -8.92 -11.41 -6.77
N MET A 83 -8.11 -10.92 -5.83
CA MET A 83 -7.14 -9.85 -6.08
C MET A 83 -5.91 -10.33 -6.85
N PHE A 84 -5.49 -11.58 -6.63
CA PHE A 84 -4.28 -12.16 -7.22
C PHE A 84 -4.65 -13.40 -8.06
N PRO A 85 -5.17 -13.23 -9.30
CA PRO A 85 -5.59 -14.34 -10.15
C PRO A 85 -4.43 -15.25 -10.60
N CYS A 86 -3.20 -14.73 -10.58
CA CYS A 86 -1.97 -15.49 -10.86
C CYS A 86 -1.59 -16.49 -9.75
N GLY A 87 -2.36 -16.53 -8.64
CA GLY A 87 -2.11 -17.39 -7.50
C GLY A 87 -1.12 -16.81 -6.50
N PHE A 88 -1.06 -17.44 -5.32
CA PHE A 88 -0.11 -17.13 -4.25
C PHE A 88 0.35 -18.42 -3.57
N LYS A 89 1.59 -18.42 -3.08
CA LYS A 89 2.20 -19.55 -2.38
C LYS A 89 2.06 -19.36 -0.87
N THR A 90 1.35 -20.28 -0.22
CA THR A 90 1.30 -20.36 1.24
C THR A 90 2.43 -21.25 1.74
N VAL A 91 3.12 -20.82 2.80
CA VAL A 91 4.17 -21.62 3.45
C VAL A 91 3.61 -22.34 4.66
N ASP A 92 3.86 -23.65 4.75
CA ASP A 92 3.47 -24.45 5.91
C ASP A 92 4.37 -24.13 7.11
N LEU A 93 3.76 -23.66 8.20
CA LEU A 93 4.45 -23.36 9.45
C LEU A 93 4.10 -24.38 10.55
N PRO A 94 4.98 -24.62 11.53
CA PRO A 94 4.69 -25.47 12.70
C PRO A 94 3.45 -25.00 13.49
N SER A 95 3.12 -23.71 13.40
CA SER A 95 1.96 -23.11 14.05
C SER A 95 0.62 -23.43 13.38
N LYS A 96 0.60 -24.06 12.18
CA LYS A 96 -0.63 -24.33 11.39
C LYS A 96 -1.48 -23.08 11.11
N LYS A 97 -0.85 -21.92 10.96
CA LYS A 97 -1.52 -20.65 10.64
C LYS A 97 -1.08 -20.18 9.25
N ASP A 98 -2.05 -19.78 8.43
CA ASP A 98 -1.85 -19.52 7.00
C ASP A 98 -1.66 -18.04 6.67
N TYR A 99 -0.85 -17.34 7.47
CA TYR A 99 -0.62 -15.90 7.28
C TYR A 99 0.51 -15.60 6.30
N LEU A 100 1.46 -16.52 6.13
CA LEU A 100 2.63 -16.31 5.28
C LEU A 100 2.32 -16.73 3.84
N ARG A 101 1.90 -15.74 3.04
CA ARG A 101 1.46 -15.93 1.65
C ARG A 101 2.26 -15.04 0.73
N PHE A 102 3.00 -15.64 -0.21
CA PHE A 102 3.80 -14.93 -1.19
C PHE A 102 3.08 -14.80 -2.52
N THR A 103 3.16 -13.63 -3.14
CA THR A 103 2.65 -13.37 -4.49
C THR A 103 3.66 -12.56 -5.28
N ASN A 104 3.61 -12.69 -6.61
CA ASN A 104 4.39 -11.87 -7.52
C ASN A 104 3.46 -10.87 -8.18
N VAL A 105 3.75 -9.58 -8.01
CA VAL A 105 3.02 -8.43 -8.56
C VAL A 105 3.93 -7.56 -9.38
#